data_AF-A0A953LSJ6-F1
#
_entry.id   AF-A0A953LSJ6-F1
#
_cell.length_a   1.000
_cell.length_b   1.000
_cell.length_c   1.000
_cell.angle_alpha   90.00
_cell.angle_beta   90.00
_cell.angle_gamma   90.00
#
_symmetry.space_group_name_H-M   'P 1'
#
loop_
_entity.id
_entity.type
_entity.pdbx_description
1 polymer ?
#
loop_
_entity_poly.entity_id
_entity_poly.type
_entity_poly.pdbx_seq_one_letter_code
_entity_poly.pdbx_strand_id
1 'polypeptide(L)'
;ALRDPRPWIGLSTNEVAGRLVVSQVSPQGPAEKAGLRRGDIITGVGGAPAKSLSDLYRKIWARGNAGATVPLDFEREGDSRKADITSMNRLDHLKLKSTY
;
A
#
# COMPACT_ATOMS: atom_id res chain seq x y z
N ALA A 1 3.92 10.18 -24.77
CA ALA A 1 2.82 10.26 -23.79
C ALA A 1 3.43 10.16 -22.40
N LEU A 2 3.21 11.15 -21.53
CA LEU A 2 3.61 11.07 -20.12
C LEU A 2 2.92 9.84 -19.53
N ARG A 3 3.69 8.81 -19.14
CA ARG A 3 3.12 7.64 -18.47
C ARG A 3 2.53 8.13 -17.16
N ASP A 4 1.24 7.91 -16.96
CA ASP A 4 0.57 8.31 -15.73
C ASP A 4 1.34 7.78 -14.51
N PRO A 5 1.45 8.58 -13.43
CA PRO A 5 2.21 8.18 -12.26
C PRO A 5 1.57 6.94 -11.63
N ARG A 6 2.41 5.92 -11.39
CA ARG A 6 2.00 4.67 -10.74
C ARG A 6 1.34 4.96 -9.39
N PRO A 7 0.31 4.18 -8.99
CA PRO A 7 -0.35 4.39 -7.73
C PRO A 7 0.64 4.08 -6.61
N TRP A 8 0.94 5.09 -5.80
CA TRP A 8 1.76 4.94 -4.61
C TRP A 8 0.88 5.03 -3.38
N ILE A 9 0.91 3.98 -2.57
CA ILE A 9 0.12 3.87 -1.33
C ILE A 9 0.93 4.21 -0.07
N GLY A 10 2.22 4.53 -0.19
CA GLY A 10 3.06 4.86 0.98
C GLY A 10 3.42 3.67 1.87
N LEU A 11 3.34 2.45 1.33
CA LEU A 11 3.62 1.20 2.04
C LEU A 11 4.91 0.56 1.51
N SER A 12 5.75 0.07 2.42
CA SER A 12 6.82 -0.88 2.08
C SER A 12 6.51 -2.22 2.75
N THR A 13 6.64 -3.28 1.97
CA THR A 13 6.34 -4.65 2.39
C THR A 13 7.55 -5.54 2.12
N ASN A 14 7.84 -6.42 3.07
CA ASN A 14 8.87 -7.45 2.95
C ASN A 14 8.22 -8.83 3.03
N GLU A 15 8.88 -9.84 2.48
CA GLU A 15 8.44 -11.22 2.62
C GLU A 15 9.25 -11.89 3.75
N VAL A 16 8.55 -12.39 4.77
CA VAL A 16 9.16 -13.03 5.96
C VAL A 16 8.42 -14.34 6.21
N ALA A 17 9.13 -15.47 6.12
CA ALA A 17 8.56 -16.82 6.28
C ALA A 17 7.28 -17.05 5.44
N GLY A 18 7.26 -16.56 4.19
CA GLY A 18 6.11 -16.68 3.28
C GLY A 18 4.94 -15.73 3.57
N ARG A 19 5.09 -14.79 4.52
CA ARG A 19 4.08 -13.77 4.84
C ARG A 19 4.54 -12.39 4.37
N LEU A 20 3.60 -11.58 3.89
CA LEU A 20 3.86 -10.22 3.40
C LEU A 20 3.70 -9.23 4.54
N VAL A 21 4.82 -8.86 5.19
CA VAL A 21 4.81 -8.03 6.39
C VAL A 21 5.10 -6.58 6.03
N VAL A 22 4.28 -5.67 6.53
CA VAL A 22 4.51 -4.23 6.42
C VAL A 22 5.76 -3.85 7.20
N SER A 23 6.80 -3.47 6.49
CA SER A 23 8.09 -3.10 7.08
C SER A 23 8.15 -1.61 7.41
N GLN A 24 7.51 -0.76 6.60
CA GLN A 24 7.43 0.69 6.80
C GLN A 24 6.11 1.25 6.29
N VAL A 25 5.66 2.32 6.95
CA VAL A 25 4.53 3.16 6.52
C VAL A 25 5.06 4.59 6.41
N SER A 26 4.80 5.23 5.27
CA SER A 26 5.26 6.60 5.03
C SER A 26 4.44 7.58 5.88
N PRO A 27 5.09 8.41 6.72
CA PRO A 27 4.36 9.37 7.55
C PRO A 27 3.55 10.33 6.69
N GLN A 28 2.31 10.61 7.08
CA GLN A 28 1.30 11.39 6.36
C GLN A 28 0.96 10.85 4.96
N GLY A 29 1.42 9.65 4.64
CA GLY A 29 1.16 8.96 3.38
C GLY A 29 -0.22 8.28 3.37
N PRO A 30 -0.67 7.78 2.20
CA PRO A 30 -1.98 7.16 2.06
C PRO A 30 -2.24 5.99 3.02
N ALA A 31 -1.28 5.07 3.15
CA ALA A 31 -1.42 3.91 4.02
C ALA A 31 -1.55 4.29 5.50
N GLU A 32 -0.83 5.32 5.96
CA GLU A 32 -0.97 5.81 7.34
C GLU A 32 -2.36 6.42 7.57
N LYS A 33 -2.84 7.25 6.64
CA LYS A 33 -4.19 7.84 6.68
C LYS A 33 -5.29 6.78 6.69
N ALA A 34 -5.05 5.64 6.03
CA ALA A 34 -5.94 4.48 6.04
C ALA A 34 -5.75 3.57 7.26
N GLY A 35 -4.86 3.93 8.19
CA GLY A 35 -4.68 3.25 9.47
C GLY A 35 -3.75 2.02 9.44
N LEU A 36 -3.00 1.80 8.34
CA LEU A 36 -1.98 0.75 8.30
C LEU A 36 -0.79 1.09 9.19
N ARG A 37 -0.15 0.06 9.71
CA ARG A 37 0.96 0.14 10.65
C ARG A 37 2.05 -0.86 10.30
N ARG A 38 3.27 -0.56 10.75
CA ARG A 38 4.35 -1.55 10.72
C ARG A 38 3.93 -2.79 11.49
N GLY A 39 4.21 -3.96 10.94
CA GLY A 39 3.84 -5.25 11.51
C GLY A 39 2.51 -5.81 11.02
N ASP A 40 1.69 -5.03 10.31
CA ASP A 40 0.52 -5.55 9.61
C ASP A 40 0.95 -6.61 8.59
N ILE A 41 0.13 -7.64 8.41
CA ILE A 41 0.41 -8.74 7.50
C ILE A 41 -0.58 -8.70 6.36
N ILE A 42 -0.11 -8.35 5.17
CA ILE A 42 -0.96 -8.22 3.99
C ILE A 42 -1.35 -9.60 3.49
N THR A 43 -2.64 -9.83 3.33
CA THR A 43 -3.20 -11.10 2.86
C THR A 43 -3.75 -10.99 1.45
N GLY A 44 -4.14 -9.80 1.01
CA GLY A 44 -4.74 -9.61 -0.31
C GLY A 44 -5.01 -8.16 -0.69
N VAL A 45 -5.56 -8.00 -1.89
CA VAL A 45 -6.01 -6.72 -2.44
C VAL A 45 -7.44 -6.85 -2.94
N GLY A 46 -8.41 -6.32 -2.21
CA GLY A 46 -9.83 -6.33 -2.58
C GLY A 46 -10.39 -7.75 -2.71
N GLY A 47 -10.09 -8.60 -1.73
CA GLY A 47 -10.51 -10.00 -1.66
C GLY A 47 -9.65 -10.97 -2.48
N ALA A 48 -8.67 -10.48 -3.25
CA ALA A 48 -7.79 -11.33 -4.06
C ALA A 48 -6.48 -11.66 -3.30
N PRO A 49 -6.25 -12.93 -2.88
CA PRO A 49 -5.12 -13.29 -2.02
C PRO A 49 -3.77 -13.04 -2.66
N ALA A 50 -2.89 -12.27 -2.01
CA ALA A 50 -1.56 -11.96 -2.51
C ALA A 50 -0.55 -13.06 -2.12
N LYS A 51 0.02 -13.74 -3.11
CA LYS A 51 0.87 -14.94 -2.87
C LYS A 51 2.36 -14.65 -2.74
N SER A 52 2.79 -13.47 -3.17
CA SER A 52 4.17 -13.03 -3.11
C SER A 52 4.25 -11.52 -3.15
N LEU A 53 5.42 -10.97 -2.84
CA LEU A 53 5.64 -9.52 -2.88
C LEU A 53 5.38 -8.95 -4.29
N SER A 54 5.83 -9.64 -5.33
CA SER A 54 5.58 -9.23 -6.72
C SER A 54 4.10 -9.33 -7.11
N ASP A 55 3.38 -10.33 -6.61
CA ASP A 55 1.94 -10.45 -6.84
C ASP A 55 1.15 -9.31 -6.19
N LEU A 56 1.50 -8.97 -4.95
CA LEU A 56 0.91 -7.84 -4.22
C LEU A 56 1.04 -6.54 -5.01
N TYR A 57 2.26 -6.17 -5.41
CA TYR A 57 2.48 -4.91 -6.14
C TYR A 57 1.79 -4.90 -7.51
N ARG A 58 1.77 -6.03 -8.23
CA ARG A 58 1.02 -6.13 -9.49
C ARG A 58 -0.47 -5.84 -9.28
N LYS A 59 -1.07 -6.38 -8.22
CA LYS A 59 -2.48 -6.15 -7.88
C LYS A 59 -2.76 -4.71 -7.47
N ILE A 60 -1.85 -4.08 -6.73
CA ILE A 60 -1.94 -2.65 -6.39
C ILE A 60 -1.89 -1.81 -7.67
N TRP A 61 -0.92 -2.06 -8.56
CA TRP A 61 -0.78 -1.31 -9.80
C TRP A 61 -1.92 -1.54 -10.79
N ALA A 62 -2.57 -2.70 -10.74
CA ALA A 62 -3.75 -3.00 -11.54
C ALA A 62 -4.99 -2.17 -11.15
N ARG A 63 -4.97 -1.47 -10.00
CA ARG A 63 -6.10 -0.60 -9.58
C ARG A 63 -6.18 0.71 -10.35
N GLY A 64 -5.16 1.06 -11.12
CA GLY A 64 -5.15 2.23 -11.98
C GLY A 64 -4.03 3.20 -11.62
N ASN A 65 -4.26 4.48 -11.90
CA ASN A 65 -3.27 5.54 -11.71
C ASN A 65 -3.30 6.12 -10.28
N ALA A 66 -2.36 6.99 -9.98
CA ALA A 66 -2.44 7.84 -8.78
C ALA A 66 -3.84 8.47 -8.64
N GLY A 67 -4.41 8.40 -7.43
CA GLY A 67 -5.79 8.80 -7.13
C GLY A 67 -6.76 7.63 -7.03
N ALA A 68 -6.40 6.44 -7.53
CA ALA A 68 -7.25 5.25 -7.42
C ALA A 68 -7.32 4.71 -5.99
N THR A 69 -8.48 4.17 -5.61
CA THR A 69 -8.68 3.44 -4.36
C THR A 69 -8.11 2.02 -4.45
N VAL A 70 -7.26 1.67 -3.49
CA VAL A 70 -6.64 0.36 -3.35
C VAL A 70 -7.15 -0.29 -2.06
N PRO A 71 -8.12 -1.23 -2.15
CA PRO A 71 -8.56 -1.99 -0.99
C PRO A 71 -7.47 -3.00 -0.61
N LEU A 72 -6.91 -2.91 0.60
CA LEU A 72 -6.01 -3.91 1.14
C LEU A 72 -6.70 -4.76 2.20
N ASP A 73 -6.48 -6.06 2.10
CA ASP A 73 -6.83 -7.03 3.14
C ASP A 73 -5.57 -7.34 3.95
N PHE A 74 -5.67 -7.29 5.28
CA PHE A 74 -4.53 -7.52 6.16
C PHE A 74 -4.94 -8.12 7.49
N GLU A 75 -3.98 -8.70 8.19
CA GLU A 75 -4.12 -9.19 9.55
C GLU A 75 -3.35 -8.30 10.51
N ARG A 76 -3.95 -8.02 11.67
CA ARG A 76 -3.30 -7.37 12.80
C ARG A 76 -3.71 -8.09 14.08
N GLU A 77 -2.72 -8.58 14.82
CA GLU A 77 -2.94 -9.30 16.09
C GLU A 77 -3.87 -10.53 15.95
N GLY A 78 -3.90 -11.13 14.76
CA GLY A 78 -4.77 -12.28 14.43
C GLY A 78 -6.13 -11.89 13.85
N ASP A 79 -6.53 -10.62 13.92
CA ASP A 79 -7.78 -10.15 13.33
C ASP A 79 -7.62 -9.82 11.85
N SER A 80 -8.52 -10.35 11.02
CA SER A 80 -8.67 -9.93 9.63
C SER A 80 -9.30 -8.54 9.54
N ARG A 81 -8.69 -7.64 8.78
CA ARG A 81 -9.08 -6.25 8.59
C ARG A 81 -8.97 -5.84 7.13
N LYS A 82 -9.66 -4.76 6.79
CA LYS A 82 -9.62 -4.14 5.46
C LYS A 82 -9.41 -2.65 5.57
N ALA A 83 -8.69 -2.08 4.61
CA ALA A 83 -8.47 -0.65 4.51
C ALA A 83 -8.53 -0.20 3.05
N ASP A 84 -9.34 0.83 2.79
CA ASP A 84 -9.39 1.48 1.49
C ASP A 84 -8.35 2.61 1.45
N ILE A 85 -7.36 2.46 0.57
CA ILE A 85 -6.24 3.38 0.47
C ILE A 85 -6.34 4.19 -0.82
N THR A 86 -6.59 5.49 -0.70
CA THR A 86 -6.54 6.40 -1.85
C THR A 86 -5.09 6.63 -2.26
N SER A 87 -4.64 5.96 -3.31
CA SER A 87 -3.28 6.10 -3.83
C SER A 87 -3.00 7.53 -4.30
N MET A 88 -1.73 7.91 -4.36
CA MET A 88 -1.32 9.21 -4.88
C MET A 88 -0.02 9.09 -5.66
N ASN A 89 0.44 10.21 -6.25
CA ASN A 89 1.77 10.29 -6.83
C ASN A 89 2.82 10.49 -5.73
N ARG A 90 3.83 9.62 -5.69
CA ARG A 90 4.92 9.70 -4.70
C ARG A 90 5.67 11.03 -4.75
N LEU A 91 5.88 11.60 -5.93
CA LEU A 91 6.66 12.84 -6.08
C LEU A 91 5.95 14.04 -5.44
N ASP A 92 4.61 14.08 -5.50
CA ASP A 92 3.83 15.15 -4.92
C ASP A 92 3.92 15.11 -3.39
N HIS A 93 3.92 13.91 -2.79
CA HIS A 93 4.13 13.75 -1.36
C HIS A 93 5.53 14.21 -0.90
N LEU A 94 6.58 13.88 -1.67
CA LEU A 94 7.95 14.28 -1.32
C LEU A 94 8.16 15.78 -1.41
N LYS A 95 7.54 16.46 -2.40
CA LYS A 95 7.58 17.92 -2.51
C LYS A 95 6.92 18.59 -1.31
N LEU A 96 5.75 18.12 -0.87
CA LEU A 96 5.04 18.66 0.30
C LEU A 96 5.90 18.65 1.57
N LYS A 97 6.74 17.61 1.75
CA LYS A 97 7.65 17.52 2.91
C LYS A 97 8.89 18.39 2.82
N SER A 98 9.26 18.85 1.62
CA SER A 98 10.44 19.68 1.42
C SER A 98 10.17 21.18 1.57
N THR A 99 8.91 21.60 1.69
CA THR A 99 8.50 23.02 1.75
C THR A 99 8.39 23.55 3.19
N TYR A 100 9.18 23.01 4.14
CA TYR A 100 9.19 23.46 5.54
C TYR A 100 10.60 23.66 6.05
#